data_AF-A0A9K3L9T4-F1
#
_entry.id   AF-A0A9K3L9T4-F1
#
_cell.length_a   1.000
_cell.length_b   1.000
_cell.length_c   1.000
_cell.angle_alpha   90.00
_cell.angle_beta   90.00
_cell.angle_gamma   90.00
#
_symmetry.space_group_name_H-M   'P 1'
#
loop_
_entity.id
_entity.type
_entity.pdbx_description
1 polymer ?
#
loop_
_entity_poly.entity_id
_entity_poly.type
_entity_poly.pdbx_seq_one_letter_code
_entity_poly.pdbx_strand_id
1 'polypeptide(L)'
;MMPIVCKCVMDCNPTPRVGTGSFPQLATIRIFFVVDITFDNRQSNVFQRVIVFDSLSSTARRRATAVLHQVQKFLSGFCFYKLGHHQSLLKDPDYIMQVAEFRQCPMQTNGYDCGLFALAVVWHLLCDKDIHPSVFTQAPIDTVRVALRHGLSSNPE
;
A
#
# COMPACT_ATOMS: atom_id res chain seq x y z
N MET A 1 -11.64 -21.86 -11.27
CA MET A 1 -11.62 -20.38 -11.16
C MET A 1 -10.29 -19.99 -10.54
N MET A 2 -9.61 -18.98 -11.10
CA MET A 2 -8.30 -18.51 -10.64
C MET A 2 -8.45 -17.56 -9.43
N PRO A 3 -7.46 -17.48 -8.53
CA PRO A 3 -7.47 -16.51 -7.44
C PRO A 3 -7.43 -15.08 -7.98
N ILE A 4 -8.02 -14.14 -7.22
CA ILE A 4 -7.99 -12.71 -7.57
C ILE A 4 -6.77 -12.06 -6.93
N VAL A 5 -6.04 -11.26 -7.71
CA VAL A 5 -4.82 -10.55 -7.28
C VAL A 5 -5.04 -9.04 -7.37
N CYS A 6 -4.82 -8.30 -6.27
CA CYS A 6 -4.74 -6.82 -6.25
C CYS A 6 -3.34 -6.40 -5.81
N LYS A 7 -2.72 -5.55 -6.62
CA LYS A 7 -1.44 -4.88 -6.33
C LYS A 7 -1.75 -3.38 -6.27
N CYS A 8 -1.72 -2.83 -5.07
CA CYS A 8 -2.42 -1.58 -4.81
C CYS A 8 -1.51 -0.63 -4.01
N VAL A 9 -1.33 0.61 -4.51
CA VAL A 9 -0.63 1.69 -3.79
C VAL A 9 -1.63 2.32 -2.83
N MET A 10 -1.25 2.38 -1.56
CA MET A 10 -2.08 2.90 -0.48
C MET A 10 -1.51 4.20 0.07
N ASP A 11 -2.37 5.18 0.29
CA ASP A 11 -2.06 6.42 1.00
C ASP A 11 -2.50 6.26 2.46
N CYS A 12 -1.56 6.24 3.40
CA CYS A 12 -1.90 6.47 4.80
C CYS A 12 -1.87 7.96 5.08
N ASN A 13 -2.99 8.65 4.88
CA ASN A 13 -3.17 9.96 5.47
C ASN A 13 -3.22 9.78 7.00
N PRO A 14 -2.39 10.48 7.77
CA PRO A 14 -2.67 10.62 9.19
C PRO A 14 -4.03 11.29 9.32
N THR A 15 -4.92 10.72 10.13
CA THR A 15 -6.18 11.36 10.51
C THR A 15 -5.87 12.80 10.92
N PRO A 16 -6.51 13.82 10.34
CA PRO A 16 -6.21 15.20 10.70
C PRO A 16 -6.41 15.36 12.20
N ARG A 17 -5.32 15.64 12.93
CA ARG A 17 -5.44 16.10 14.31
C ARG A 17 -6.05 17.49 14.21
N VAL A 18 -7.32 17.61 14.59
CA VAL A 18 -7.99 18.91 14.74
C VAL A 18 -7.30 19.62 15.91
N GLY A 19 -6.22 20.36 15.61
CA GLY A 19 -5.63 21.30 16.53
C GLY A 19 -6.49 22.55 16.57
N THR A 20 -7.05 22.88 17.73
CA THR A 20 -7.75 24.14 17.99
C THR A 20 -6.73 25.28 18.06
N GLY A 21 -6.11 25.63 16.95
CA GLY A 21 -5.10 26.68 16.91
C GLY A 21 -4.77 27.10 15.48
N SER A 22 -4.89 28.40 15.23
CA SER A 22 -4.47 29.10 14.03
C SER A 22 -2.95 28.98 13.84
N PHE A 23 -2.50 27.88 13.24
CA PHE A 23 -1.14 27.71 12.73
C PHE A 23 -1.20 27.39 11.23
N PRO A 24 -0.17 27.80 10.45
CA PRO A 24 -0.20 27.73 8.99
C PRO A 24 -0.37 26.28 8.54
N GLN A 25 -1.04 26.10 7.40
CA GLN A 25 -1.26 24.81 6.72
C GLN A 25 0.05 24.01 6.65
N LEU A 26 0.30 23.18 7.66
CA LEU A 26 1.38 22.21 7.65
C LEU A 26 1.05 21.28 6.47
N ALA A 27 1.88 21.35 5.43
CA ALA A 27 1.80 20.45 4.29
C ALA A 27 1.65 19.03 4.83
N THR A 28 0.50 18.41 4.55
CA THR A 28 0.20 17.07 5.05
C THR A 28 1.22 16.12 4.41
N ILE A 29 2.12 15.56 5.21
CA ILE A 29 3.06 14.54 4.75
C ILE A 29 2.22 13.32 4.38
N ARG A 30 2.08 13.07 3.07
CA ARG A 30 1.47 11.84 2.56
C ARG A 30 2.51 10.74 2.56
N ILE A 31 2.12 9.58 3.05
CA ILE A 31 2.98 8.41 3.09
C ILE A 31 2.32 7.32 2.26
N PHE A 32 3.06 6.81 1.29
CA PHE A 32 2.60 5.75 0.40
C PHE A 32 3.31 4.43 0.71
N PHE A 33 2.57 3.33 0.59
CA PHE A 33 3.08 1.97 0.69
C PHE A 33 2.31 1.05 -0.26
N VAL A 34 2.80 -0.17 -0.48
CA VAL A 34 2.17 -1.14 -1.38
C VAL A 34 1.58 -2.29 -0.59
N VAL A 35 0.37 -2.71 -0.98
CA VAL A 35 -0.25 -3.94 -0.52
C VAL A 35 -0.47 -4.87 -1.72
N ASP A 36 0.10 -6.08 -1.64
CA ASP A 36 -0.15 -7.18 -2.58
C ASP A 36 -1.07 -8.21 -1.92
N ILE A 37 -2.29 -8.31 -2.43
CA ILE A 37 -3.35 -9.17 -1.89
C ILE A 37 -3.70 -10.23 -2.94
N THR A 38 -3.69 -11.49 -2.51
CA THR A 38 -4.28 -12.60 -3.26
C THR A 38 -5.36 -13.24 -2.40
N PHE A 39 -6.55 -13.42 -2.96
CA PHE A 39 -7.69 -13.99 -2.23
C PHE A 39 -8.54 -14.93 -3.09
N ASP A 40 -9.20 -15.89 -2.42
CA ASP A 40 -10.14 -16.84 -3.02
C ASP A 40 -11.32 -17.06 -2.06
N ASN A 41 -12.53 -16.71 -2.50
CA ASN A 41 -13.75 -16.80 -1.70
C ASN A 41 -14.29 -18.23 -1.52
N ARG A 42 -13.64 -19.23 -2.12
CA ARG A 42 -14.00 -20.65 -1.99
C ARG A 42 -13.17 -21.36 -0.92
N GLN A 43 -12.10 -20.73 -0.48
CA GLN A 43 -11.17 -21.31 0.51
C GLN A 43 -11.59 -20.87 1.92
N SER A 44 -11.40 -21.75 2.90
CA SER A 44 -11.55 -21.39 4.31
C SER A 44 -10.64 -20.22 4.70
N ASN A 45 -9.42 -20.23 4.17
CA ASN A 45 -8.46 -19.14 4.25
C ASN A 45 -8.65 -18.21 3.06
N VAL A 46 -9.54 -17.22 3.23
CA VAL A 46 -9.94 -16.30 2.16
C VAL A 46 -8.76 -15.50 1.63
N PHE A 47 -7.91 -15.00 2.53
CA PHE A 47 -6.69 -14.28 2.18
C PHE A 47 -5.54 -15.29 2.05
N GLN A 48 -5.16 -15.59 0.82
CA GLN A 48 -4.05 -16.49 0.51
C GLN A 48 -2.69 -15.80 0.67
N ARG A 49 -2.66 -14.49 0.37
CA ARG A 49 -1.45 -13.66 0.48
C ARG A 49 -1.87 -12.23 0.81
N VAL A 50 -1.21 -11.64 1.81
CA VAL A 50 -1.29 -10.20 2.09
C VAL A 50 0.12 -9.76 2.42
N ILE A 51 0.78 -9.05 1.49
CA ILE A 51 2.14 -8.56 1.69
C ILE A 51 2.12 -7.03 1.69
N VAL A 52 2.79 -6.44 2.67
CA VAL A 52 2.97 -4.99 2.79
C VAL A 52 4.43 -4.64 2.52
N PHE A 53 4.65 -3.69 1.61
CA PHE A 53 5.95 -3.10 1.32
C PHE A 53 5.94 -1.61 1.63
N ASP A 54 6.88 -1.16 2.46
CA ASP A 54 6.97 0.24 2.92
C ASP A 54 8.44 0.69 2.96
N SER A 55 8.78 1.66 2.12
CA SER A 55 10.15 2.18 1.94
C SER A 55 10.66 3.01 3.12
N LEU A 56 9.84 3.23 4.16
CA LEU A 56 10.16 3.99 5.38
C LEU A 56 10.26 3.08 6.65
N SER A 57 10.09 1.76 6.49
CA SER A 57 10.22 0.61 7.43
C SER A 57 9.79 0.71 8.90
N SER A 58 10.23 1.71 9.68
CA SER A 58 10.16 1.66 11.15
C SER A 58 8.74 1.73 11.73
N THR A 59 7.76 2.17 10.93
CA THR A 59 6.36 2.28 11.36
C THR A 59 5.36 1.68 10.37
N ALA A 60 5.84 0.80 9.48
CA ALA A 60 5.03 0.18 8.43
C ALA A 60 3.79 -0.53 8.97
N ARG A 61 3.96 -1.34 10.02
CA ARG A 61 2.84 -2.04 10.67
C ARG A 61 1.76 -1.09 11.18
N ARG A 62 2.18 -0.05 11.91
CA ARG A 62 1.26 0.95 12.46
C ARG A 62 0.51 1.71 11.36
N ARG A 63 1.18 2.04 10.26
CA ARG A 63 0.60 2.74 9.11
C ARG A 63 -0.41 1.86 8.37
N ALA A 64 -0.06 0.59 8.17
CA ALA A 64 -0.89 -0.34 7.40
C ALA A 64 -2.16 -0.77 8.12
N THR A 65 -2.20 -0.80 9.46
CA THR A 65 -3.34 -1.33 10.24
C THR A 65 -4.69 -0.73 9.82
N ALA A 66 -4.83 0.60 9.85
CA ALA A 66 -6.10 1.24 9.54
C ALA A 66 -6.52 0.99 8.08
N VAL A 67 -5.56 1.00 7.15
CA VAL A 67 -5.81 0.75 5.73
C VAL A 67 -6.21 -0.70 5.49
N LEU A 68 -5.49 -1.66 6.07
CA LEU A 68 -5.81 -3.09 5.91
C LEU A 68 -7.20 -3.41 6.46
N HIS A 69 -7.60 -2.83 7.59
CA HIS A 69 -8.98 -2.97 8.10
C HIS A 69 -10.01 -2.41 7.12
N GLN A 70 -9.74 -1.25 6.50
CA GLN A 70 -10.62 -0.69 5.47
C GLN A 70 -10.68 -1.58 4.23
N VAL A 71 -9.54 -2.15 3.82
CA VAL A 71 -9.48 -3.09 2.70
C VAL A 71 -10.29 -4.34 3.00
N GLN A 72 -10.15 -4.94 4.18
CA GLN A 72 -10.97 -6.09 4.58
C GLN A 72 -12.46 -5.74 4.58
N LYS A 73 -12.83 -4.58 5.14
CA LYS A 73 -14.23 -4.12 5.13
C LYS A 73 -14.76 -3.95 3.70
N PHE A 74 -13.97 -3.35 2.82
CA PHE A 74 -14.30 -3.17 1.41
C PHE A 74 -14.46 -4.52 0.70
N LEU A 75 -13.48 -5.41 0.79
CA LEU A 75 -13.53 -6.74 0.15
C LEU A 75 -14.68 -7.58 0.72
N SER A 76 -14.97 -7.49 2.02
CA SER A 76 -16.13 -8.12 2.64
C SER A 76 -17.44 -7.63 2.04
N GLY A 77 -17.61 -6.32 1.86
CA GLY A 77 -18.83 -5.73 1.31
C GLY A 77 -18.96 -5.88 -0.21
N PHE A 78 -17.85 -6.00 -0.94
CA PHE A 78 -17.86 -5.99 -2.40
C PHE A 78 -17.62 -7.38 -3.01
N CYS A 79 -16.56 -8.06 -2.58
CA CYS A 79 -16.15 -9.36 -3.14
C CYS A 79 -16.82 -10.55 -2.44
N PHE A 80 -17.16 -10.42 -1.16
CA PHE A 80 -17.71 -11.51 -0.34
C PHE A 80 -19.17 -11.34 0.03
N TYR A 81 -19.86 -10.33 -0.52
CA TYR A 81 -21.26 -10.06 -0.21
C TYR A 81 -22.15 -11.30 -0.41
N LYS A 82 -22.99 -11.60 0.58
CA LYS A 82 -23.85 -12.80 0.65
C LYS A 82 -23.11 -14.15 0.66
N LEU A 83 -21.78 -14.17 0.79
CA LEU A 83 -21.02 -15.39 1.05
C LEU A 83 -20.82 -15.58 2.56
N GLY A 84 -20.59 -16.83 3.00
CA GLY A 84 -20.36 -17.14 4.42
C GLY A 84 -19.22 -16.35 5.05
N HIS A 85 -18.22 -15.98 4.25
CA HIS A 85 -17.07 -15.18 4.68
C HIS A 85 -17.40 -13.73 5.01
N HIS A 86 -18.50 -13.16 4.50
CA HIS A 86 -18.88 -11.78 4.77
C HIS A 86 -19.00 -11.51 6.28
N GLN A 87 -19.79 -12.33 6.97
CA GLN A 87 -20.02 -12.15 8.40
C GLN A 87 -18.80 -12.50 9.24
N SER A 88 -18.01 -13.51 8.86
CA SER A 88 -16.80 -13.86 9.61
C SER A 88 -15.77 -12.75 9.55
N LEU A 89 -15.54 -12.16 8.37
CA LEU A 89 -14.60 -11.04 8.20
C LEU A 89 -15.07 -9.75 8.87
N LEU A 90 -16.39 -9.55 9.04
CA LEU A 90 -16.89 -8.41 9.80
C LEU A 90 -16.79 -8.61 11.32
N LYS A 91 -16.85 -9.86 11.80
CA LYS A 91 -16.71 -10.23 13.21
C LYS A 91 -15.26 -10.23 13.68
N ASP A 92 -14.33 -10.55 12.80
CA ASP A 92 -12.88 -10.51 13.07
C ASP A 92 -12.18 -9.47 12.18
N PRO A 93 -12.21 -8.17 12.55
CA PRO A 93 -11.59 -7.10 11.78
C PRO A 93 -10.06 -7.22 11.67
N ASP A 94 -9.42 -7.97 12.58
CA ASP A 94 -7.97 -8.14 12.64
C ASP A 94 -7.47 -9.31 11.78
N TYR A 95 -8.37 -10.12 11.19
CA TYR A 95 -7.98 -11.28 10.39
C TYR A 95 -6.96 -10.94 9.29
N ILE A 96 -7.19 -9.88 8.50
CA ILE A 96 -6.24 -9.43 7.47
C ILE A 96 -4.87 -9.04 8.05
N MET A 97 -4.82 -8.51 9.27
CA MET A 97 -3.57 -8.15 9.95
C MET A 97 -2.82 -9.38 10.46
N GLN A 98 -3.54 -10.42 10.87
CA GLN A 98 -2.95 -11.68 11.34
C GLN A 98 -2.26 -12.44 10.21
N VAL A 99 -2.80 -12.35 8.99
CA VAL A 99 -2.23 -12.98 7.78
C VAL A 99 -1.25 -12.08 7.01
N ALA A 100 -1.14 -10.80 7.38
CA ALA A 100 -0.28 -9.85 6.68
C ALA A 100 1.21 -10.08 6.99
N GLU A 101 1.99 -10.20 5.94
CA GLU A 101 3.46 -10.23 5.98
C GLU A 101 4.03 -8.84 5.68
N PHE A 102 4.91 -8.36 6.56
CA PHE A 102 5.63 -7.10 6.36
C PHE A 102 7.02 -7.42 5.81
N ARG A 103 7.19 -7.26 4.50
CA ARG A 103 8.44 -7.61 3.82
C ARG A 103 9.33 -6.39 3.64
N GLN A 104 10.64 -6.62 3.71
CA GLN A 104 11.62 -5.60 3.37
C GLN A 104 11.58 -5.32 1.87
N CYS A 105 11.74 -4.06 1.50
CA CYS A 105 11.83 -3.58 0.13
C CYS A 105 12.97 -2.56 0.02
N PRO A 106 13.27 -2.08 -1.20
CA PRO A 106 14.19 -0.95 -1.36
C PRO A 106 13.76 0.24 -0.49
N MET A 107 14.72 0.75 0.27
CA MET A 107 14.52 1.83 1.23
C MET A 107 14.82 3.17 0.57
N GLN A 108 13.94 4.16 0.79
CA GLN A 108 14.23 5.52 0.38
C GLN A 108 15.21 6.16 1.36
N THR A 109 16.08 7.04 0.85
CA THR A 109 17.05 7.78 1.68
C THR A 109 16.57 9.18 2.04
N ASN A 110 15.44 9.62 1.48
CA ASN A 110 14.83 10.93 1.72
C ASN A 110 13.41 10.82 2.28
N GLY A 111 12.74 11.94 2.56
CA GLY A 111 11.41 11.97 3.17
C GLY A 111 10.22 12.08 2.20
N TYR A 112 10.45 12.13 0.88
CA TYR A 112 9.44 12.59 -0.10
C TYR A 112 9.23 11.64 -1.28
N ASP A 113 10.08 10.64 -1.50
CA ASP A 113 9.96 9.72 -2.65
C ASP A 113 9.15 8.45 -2.37
N CYS A 114 8.44 8.35 -1.23
CA CYS A 114 7.65 7.15 -0.90
C CYS A 114 6.64 6.77 -1.97
N GLY A 115 6.03 7.74 -2.65
CA GLY A 115 5.14 7.50 -3.79
C GLY A 115 5.86 6.85 -4.99
N LEU A 116 7.06 7.32 -5.34
CA LEU A 116 7.83 6.77 -6.46
C LEU A 116 8.38 5.38 -6.13
N PHE A 117 8.81 5.14 -4.88
CA PHE A 117 9.19 3.82 -4.41
C PHE A 117 8.00 2.85 -4.47
N ALA A 118 6.81 3.28 -4.04
CA ALA A 118 5.61 2.45 -4.13
C ALA A 118 5.25 2.10 -5.58
N LEU A 119 5.34 3.06 -6.51
CA LEU A 119 5.14 2.80 -7.94
C LEU A 119 6.17 1.82 -8.50
N ALA A 120 7.45 1.98 -8.14
CA ALA A 120 8.51 1.07 -8.57
C ALA A 120 8.29 -0.36 -8.04
N VAL A 121 7.85 -0.52 -6.79
CA VAL A 121 7.48 -1.83 -6.24
C VAL A 121 6.31 -2.44 -7.03
N VAL A 122 5.24 -1.69 -7.30
CA VAL A 122 4.11 -2.20 -8.10
C VAL A 122 4.56 -2.61 -9.49
N TRP A 123 5.40 -1.82 -10.16
CA TRP A 123 5.95 -2.17 -11.47
C TRP A 123 6.70 -3.51 -11.44
N HIS A 124 7.57 -3.71 -10.45
CA HIS A 124 8.29 -4.98 -10.30
C HIS A 124 7.35 -6.15 -10.01
N LEU A 125 6.34 -5.94 -9.16
CA LEU A 125 5.32 -6.94 -8.88
C LEU A 125 4.47 -7.29 -10.12
N LEU A 126 4.28 -6.38 -11.07
CA LEU A 126 3.59 -6.62 -12.34
C LEU A 126 4.48 -7.34 -13.36
N CYS A 127 5.80 -7.21 -13.25
CA CYS A 127 6.77 -7.94 -14.05
C CYS A 127 7.17 -9.29 -13.43
N ASP A 128 6.40 -9.80 -12.45
CA ASP A 128 6.68 -11.03 -11.70
C ASP A 128 8.10 -11.09 -11.11
N LYS A 129 8.64 -9.93 -10.70
CA LYS A 129 9.93 -9.83 -10.02
C LYS A 129 9.74 -9.88 -8.50
N ASP A 130 10.56 -10.69 -7.85
CA ASP A 130 10.65 -10.71 -6.39
C ASP A 130 11.16 -9.37 -5.86
N ILE A 131 10.50 -8.87 -4.82
CA ILE A 131 10.87 -7.62 -4.16
C ILE A 131 11.80 -7.93 -2.99
N HIS A 132 13.01 -7.37 -3.04
CA HIS A 132 13.99 -7.40 -1.96
C HIS A 132 14.78 -6.07 -1.94
N PRO A 133 15.50 -5.74 -0.85
CA PRO A 133 16.14 -4.42 -0.67
C PRO A 133 17.10 -3.96 -1.78
N SER A 134 17.66 -4.89 -2.56
CA SER A 134 18.64 -4.62 -3.62
C SER A 134 18.05 -4.58 -5.03
N VAL A 135 16.74 -4.74 -5.22
CA VAL A 135 16.10 -4.74 -6.55
C VAL A 135 16.31 -3.41 -7.29
N PHE A 136 16.20 -2.29 -6.56
CA PHE A 136 16.49 -0.96 -7.06
C PHE A 136 16.97 -0.08 -5.90
N THR A 137 17.51 1.10 -6.22
CA THR A 137 18.03 2.05 -5.24
C THR A 137 17.44 3.44 -5.46
N GLN A 138 17.89 4.42 -4.67
CA GLN A 138 17.46 5.82 -4.79
C GLN A 138 17.82 6.44 -6.15
N ALA A 139 18.99 6.13 -6.73
CA ALA A 139 19.48 6.84 -7.93
C ALA A 139 18.57 6.64 -9.17
N PRO A 140 18.06 5.43 -9.48
CA PRO A 140 17.02 5.26 -10.50
C PRO A 140 15.74 6.06 -10.21
N ILE A 141 15.32 6.14 -8.94
CA ILE A 141 14.14 6.89 -8.53
C ILE A 141 14.32 8.40 -8.74
N ASP A 142 15.51 8.92 -8.43
CA ASP A 142 15.85 10.33 -8.70
C ASP A 142 15.79 10.64 -10.19
N THR A 143 16.28 9.73 -11.03
CA THR A 143 16.23 9.86 -12.49
C THR A 143 14.78 9.90 -12.99
N VAL A 144 13.93 8.98 -12.50
CA VAL A 144 12.50 8.94 -12.82
C VAL A 144 11.80 10.22 -12.39
N ARG A 145 12.10 10.73 -11.20
CA ARG A 145 11.53 11.98 -10.68
C ARG A 145 11.86 13.18 -11.57
N VAL A 146 13.12 13.31 -11.98
CA VAL A 146 13.57 14.37 -12.90
C VAL A 146 12.87 14.24 -14.25
N ALA A 147 12.82 13.03 -14.81
CA ALA A 147 12.13 12.78 -16.08
C ALA A 147 10.63 13.11 -16.02
N LEU A 148 9.95 12.69 -14.96
CA LEU A 148 8.53 13.02 -14.72
C LEU A 148 8.32 14.52 -14.61
N ARG A 149 9.17 15.23 -13.86
CA ARG A 149 9.11 16.68 -13.75
C ARG A 149 9.25 17.34 -15.12
N HIS A 150 10.23 16.92 -15.92
CA HIS A 150 10.42 17.46 -17.27
C HIS A 150 9.20 17.18 -18.15
N GLY A 151 8.72 15.93 -18.22
CA GLY A 151 7.59 15.54 -19.07
C GLY A 151 6.28 16.25 -18.70
N LEU A 152 6.03 16.47 -17.41
CA LEU A 152 4.85 17.21 -16.94
C LEU A 152 4.99 18.73 -17.14
N SER A 153 6.21 19.27 -17.16
CA SER A 153 6.45 20.70 -17.38
C SER A 153 6.51 21.09 -18.85
N SER A 154 6.81 20.13 -19.75
CA SER A 154 6.93 20.35 -21.19
C SER A 154 5.60 20.26 -21.95
N ASN A 155 4.51 19.89 -21.27
CA ASN A 155 3.14 19.96 -21.80
C ASN A 155 2.39 21.10 -21.11
N PRO A 156 2.65 22.38 -21.45
CA PRO A 156 1.66 23.41 -21.18
C PRO A 156 0.43 23.07 -22.04
N GLU A 157 -0.74 23.07 -21.41
CA GLU A 157 -2.03 22.83 -22.08
C GLU A 157 -2.21 23.61 -23.39
#